data_AF-A0A1M5ADW4-F1
#
_entry.id   AF-A0A1M5ADW4-F1
#
_cell.length_a   1.000
_cell.length_b   1.000
_cell.length_c   1.000
_cell.angle_alpha   90.00
_cell.angle_beta   90.00
_cell.angle_gamma   90.00
#
_symmetry.space_group_name_H-M   'P 1'
#
loop_
_entity.id
_entity.type
_entity.pdbx_description
1 polymer ?
#
loop_
_entity_poly.entity_id
_entity_poly.type
_entity_poly.pdbx_seq_one_letter_code
_entity_poly.pdbx_strand_id
1 'polypeptide(L)'
;MKTKYLFCALICMMSLGTIKAADLYVRDLGAGGAYATISDAITAANDGDRIIIRPKTGNVPYLENLTINKSLTFASEINFNKYYVQGTIAIVPAVNRIVTINNMYALQSSIATSSVTLSGGRATVNIINCTVDENIDLDNSKNVTANVSQSSCANLYFVHGKITANTIETVKLTDDAAPLATTDVQIIANSLYYNGASLNSIAIATTSYPLKIYNNDCTIYYLNYTTILPVLEISSIKTGSTNLIFNNRFSSNHNDPNYARHTINISASSTGIINISNNIIRSPNHNYYEINASPTPTVIANNNLCPANPFNSNGVDISNNNFYDNVYSINLSTGIATGAVINAGLQDEEYQDLDLTRNDIGPLGGSNSWMNYWPSNSGNKPRVTFLNTPRRVYLGTTTIQAEATGISK
;
A
#
# COMPACT_ATOMS: atom_id res chain seq x y z
N MET A 1 54.46 -29.46 20.73
CA MET A 1 53.11 -29.96 20.37
C MET A 1 51.94 -29.19 21.00
N LYS A 2 52.11 -28.37 22.06
CA LYS A 2 50.99 -27.69 22.75
C LYS A 2 50.41 -26.43 22.06
N THR A 3 51.18 -25.76 21.19
CA THR A 3 50.76 -24.51 20.53
C THR A 3 49.82 -24.71 19.34
N LYS A 4 49.88 -25.86 18.66
CA LYS A 4 49.03 -26.18 17.49
C LYS A 4 47.57 -26.46 17.88
N TYR A 5 47.33 -27.05 19.05
CA TYR A 5 45.98 -27.30 19.57
C TYR A 5 45.31 -26.02 20.08
N LEU A 6 46.09 -25.07 20.60
CA LEU A 6 45.57 -23.76 21.03
C LEU A 6 45.12 -22.91 19.84
N PHE A 7 45.84 -22.98 18.72
CA PHE A 7 45.48 -22.29 17.47
C PHE A 7 44.23 -22.90 16.80
N CYS A 8 44.08 -24.23 16.82
CA CYS A 8 42.84 -24.88 16.36
C CYS A 8 41.63 -24.57 17.27
N ALA A 9 41.82 -24.48 18.59
CA ALA A 9 40.73 -24.08 19.50
C ALA A 9 40.30 -22.62 19.28
N LEU A 10 41.23 -21.71 18.98
CA LEU A 10 40.92 -20.31 18.66
C LEU A 10 40.17 -20.17 17.33
N ILE A 11 40.55 -20.95 16.31
CA ILE A 11 39.88 -20.98 15.01
C ILE A 11 38.48 -21.61 15.10
N CYS A 12 38.29 -22.65 15.92
CA CYS A 12 36.97 -23.23 16.18
C CYS A 12 36.06 -22.33 17.04
N MET A 13 36.61 -21.40 17.83
CA MET A 13 35.81 -20.37 18.52
C MET A 13 35.49 -19.17 17.62
N MET A 14 36.34 -18.90 16.61
CA MET A 14 36.14 -17.84 15.62
C MET A 14 35.27 -18.26 14.42
N SER A 15 35.02 -19.56 14.23
CA SER A 15 34.19 -20.09 13.16
C SER A 15 32.97 -20.81 13.75
N LEU A 16 31.77 -20.45 13.26
CA LEU A 16 30.48 -21.16 13.40
C LEU A 16 29.46 -20.67 14.44
N GLY A 17 29.65 -19.49 15.03
CA GLY A 17 28.52 -18.75 15.60
C GLY A 17 27.80 -17.98 14.50
N THR A 18 26.97 -18.61 13.67
CA THR A 18 25.94 -17.81 12.98
C THR A 18 25.09 -17.21 14.10
N ILE A 19 25.09 -15.87 14.22
CA ILE A 19 24.18 -15.18 15.13
C ILE A 19 22.79 -15.53 14.63
N LYS A 20 22.16 -16.51 15.28
CA LYS A 20 20.80 -16.91 14.95
C LYS A 20 19.91 -15.74 15.37
N ALA A 21 18.98 -15.37 14.50
CA ALA A 21 17.89 -14.46 14.87
C ALA A 21 17.29 -14.92 16.20
N ALA A 22 17.37 -14.05 17.20
CA ALA A 22 16.88 -14.30 18.54
C ALA A 22 15.49 -13.66 18.72
N ASP A 23 14.71 -14.23 19.64
CA ASP A 23 13.45 -13.65 20.10
C ASP A 23 13.69 -12.91 21.42
N LEU A 24 13.54 -11.59 21.39
CA LEU A 24 13.61 -10.74 22.57
C LEU A 24 12.19 -10.42 23.01
N TYR A 25 11.82 -10.87 24.21
CA TYR A 25 10.48 -10.63 24.75
C TYR A 25 10.42 -9.30 25.48
N VAL A 26 9.35 -8.54 25.26
CA VAL A 26 9.03 -7.31 25.99
C VAL A 26 7.72 -7.51 26.74
N ARG A 27 7.76 -7.30 28.05
CA ARG A 27 6.59 -7.42 28.93
C ARG A 27 6.62 -6.32 29.98
N ASP A 28 5.44 -5.94 30.45
CA ASP A 28 5.30 -4.91 31.48
C ASP A 28 6.15 -5.24 32.71
N LEU A 29 6.93 -4.24 33.16
CA LEU A 29 7.88 -4.35 34.27
C LEU A 29 8.93 -5.47 34.14
N GLY A 30 9.18 -5.98 32.92
CA GLY A 30 10.16 -7.04 32.66
C GLY A 30 9.73 -8.43 33.15
N ALA A 31 8.41 -8.68 33.23
CA ALA A 31 7.87 -9.92 33.78
C ALA A 31 8.46 -11.19 33.15
N GLY A 32 8.95 -12.11 34.00
CA GLY A 32 9.55 -13.37 33.56
C GLY A 32 10.94 -13.24 32.92
N GLY A 33 11.69 -12.18 33.26
CA GLY A 33 13.03 -11.93 32.71
C GLY A 33 13.04 -11.30 31.32
N ALA A 34 11.89 -10.78 30.88
CA ALA A 34 11.74 -10.02 29.64
C ALA A 34 12.31 -8.60 29.79
N TYR A 35 12.50 -7.90 28.67
CA TYR A 35 12.77 -6.46 28.67
C TYR A 35 11.52 -5.70 29.14
N ALA A 36 11.73 -4.66 29.94
CA ALA A 36 10.64 -3.82 30.44
C ALA A 36 10.13 -2.82 29.39
N THR A 37 10.99 -2.45 28.43
CA THR A 37 10.68 -1.52 27.35
C THR A 37 11.07 -2.09 25.99
N ILE A 38 10.46 -1.57 24.93
CA ILE A 38 10.80 -1.93 23.55
C ILE A 38 12.19 -1.35 23.20
N SER A 39 12.52 -0.17 23.69
CA SER A 39 13.81 0.50 23.47
C SER A 39 15.00 -0.28 24.04
N ASP A 40 14.85 -0.89 25.23
CA ASP A 40 15.88 -1.76 25.80
C ASP A 40 16.09 -3.01 24.94
N ALA A 41 15.00 -3.60 24.44
CA ALA A 41 15.07 -4.72 23.51
C ALA A 41 15.73 -4.34 22.18
N ILE A 42 15.41 -3.17 21.60
CA ILE A 42 16.08 -2.64 20.40
C ILE A 42 17.58 -2.48 20.64
N THR A 43 17.96 -1.95 21.81
CA THR A 43 19.36 -1.75 22.18
C THR A 43 20.12 -3.07 22.23
N ALA A 44 19.53 -4.10 22.84
CA ALA A 44 20.11 -5.43 22.98
C ALA A 44 20.08 -6.29 21.70
N ALA A 45 19.17 -6.02 20.77
CA ALA A 45 18.99 -6.81 19.55
C ALA A 45 20.17 -6.69 18.57
N ASN A 46 20.31 -7.69 17.70
CA ASN A 46 21.14 -7.68 16.50
C ASN A 46 20.29 -7.62 15.23
N ASP A 47 20.92 -7.35 14.08
CA ASP A 47 20.23 -7.46 12.80
C ASP A 47 19.70 -8.89 12.58
N GLY A 48 18.42 -8.99 12.20
CA GLY A 48 17.70 -10.24 12.01
C GLY A 48 16.82 -10.66 13.19
N ASP A 49 16.98 -10.05 14.36
CA ASP A 49 16.23 -10.44 15.56
C ASP A 49 14.73 -10.06 15.50
N ARG A 50 13.94 -10.78 16.30
CA ARG A 50 12.52 -10.50 16.51
C ARG A 50 12.30 -9.97 17.91
N ILE A 51 11.54 -8.88 18.02
CA ILE A 51 11.08 -8.33 19.29
C ILE A 51 9.60 -8.72 19.45
N ILE A 52 9.31 -9.56 20.44
CA ILE A 52 7.98 -10.11 20.73
C ILE A 52 7.38 -9.34 21.91
N ILE A 53 6.39 -8.49 21.63
CA ILE A 53 5.85 -7.55 22.61
C ILE A 53 4.51 -8.04 23.14
N ARG A 54 4.37 -8.17 24.45
CA ARG A 54 3.08 -8.44 25.08
C ARG A 54 2.25 -7.15 25.16
N PRO A 55 1.02 -7.13 24.62
CA PRO A 55 0.09 -6.04 24.92
C PRO A 55 -0.12 -5.91 26.43
N LYS A 56 -0.06 -4.68 26.96
CA LYS A 56 -0.34 -4.44 28.38
C LYS A 56 -1.83 -4.63 28.64
N THR A 57 -2.16 -5.05 29.86
CA THR A 57 -3.55 -5.15 30.31
C THR A 57 -4.25 -3.81 30.18
N GLY A 58 -5.50 -3.81 29.73
CA GLY A 58 -6.29 -2.59 29.57
C GLY A 58 -5.87 -1.69 28.40
N ASN A 59 -5.08 -2.21 27.44
CA ASN A 59 -4.61 -1.46 26.26
C ASN A 59 -3.77 -0.22 26.61
N VAL A 60 -3.09 -0.24 27.75
CA VAL A 60 -2.17 0.82 28.14
C VAL A 60 -0.94 0.81 27.20
N PRO A 61 -0.49 1.97 26.68
CA PRO A 61 0.67 2.00 25.81
C PRO A 61 1.98 1.75 26.56
N TYR A 62 2.98 1.25 25.83
CA TYR A 62 4.37 1.51 26.13
C TYR A 62 4.64 2.98 25.80
N LEU A 63 4.86 3.80 26.83
CA LEU A 63 5.13 5.23 26.70
C LEU A 63 6.64 5.44 26.52
N GLU A 64 7.08 5.46 25.27
CA GLU A 64 8.50 5.55 24.91
C GLU A 64 8.70 6.01 23.46
N ASN A 65 9.89 6.55 23.17
CA ASN A 65 10.29 6.88 21.80
C ASN A 65 11.14 5.74 21.24
N LEU A 66 10.76 5.22 20.09
CA LEU A 66 11.46 4.13 19.41
C LEU A 66 12.38 4.69 18.32
N THR A 67 13.66 4.31 18.38
CA THR A 67 14.61 4.49 17.27
C THR A 67 15.01 3.13 16.73
N ILE A 68 14.44 2.75 15.59
CA ILE A 68 14.68 1.45 14.97
C ILE A 68 15.82 1.59 13.96
N ASN A 69 17.03 1.23 14.37
CA ASN A 69 18.27 1.39 13.59
C ASN A 69 18.94 0.06 13.22
N LYS A 70 18.19 -1.04 13.28
CA LYS A 70 18.61 -2.41 12.94
C LYS A 70 17.53 -3.08 12.09
N SER A 71 17.90 -4.14 11.37
CA SER A 71 16.95 -5.00 10.68
C SER A 71 16.20 -5.84 11.70
N LEU A 72 14.97 -5.47 12.04
CA LEU A 72 14.22 -6.08 13.14
C LEU A 72 12.79 -6.40 12.72
N THR A 73 12.23 -7.45 13.33
CA THR A 73 10.79 -7.76 13.25
C THR A 73 10.12 -7.53 14.60
N PHE A 74 9.09 -6.69 14.64
CA PHE A 74 8.28 -6.45 15.83
C PHE A 74 6.94 -7.17 15.67
N ALA A 75 6.56 -7.97 16.66
CA ALA A 75 5.32 -8.73 16.62
C ALA A 75 4.67 -8.82 18.00
N SER A 76 3.34 -8.94 18.03
CA SER A 76 2.62 -9.14 19.28
C SER A 76 2.78 -10.57 19.82
N GLU A 77 3.07 -10.70 21.12
CA GLU A 77 3.09 -11.98 21.82
C GLU A 77 1.72 -12.67 21.73
N ILE A 78 0.62 -11.89 21.77
CA ILE A 78 -0.74 -12.41 21.71
C ILE A 78 -1.23 -12.37 20.27
N ASN A 79 -1.71 -13.52 19.76
CA ASN A 79 -2.14 -13.69 18.37
C ASN A 79 -3.09 -12.57 17.93
N PHE A 80 -2.65 -11.75 16.97
CA PHE A 80 -3.42 -10.70 16.31
C PHE A 80 -4.01 -9.64 17.25
N ASN A 81 -3.56 -9.59 18.50
CA ASN A 81 -3.87 -8.49 19.41
C ASN A 81 -2.79 -7.42 19.26
N LYS A 82 -3.16 -6.14 19.24
CA LYS A 82 -2.19 -5.07 19.05
C LYS A 82 -1.45 -4.75 20.34
N TYR A 83 -0.14 -4.53 20.27
CA TYR A 83 0.58 -3.85 21.36
C TYR A 83 0.57 -2.34 21.08
N TYR A 84 0.36 -1.56 22.13
CA TYR A 84 0.16 -0.13 22.03
C TYR A 84 1.48 0.59 22.31
N VAL A 85 1.84 1.54 21.47
CA VAL A 85 3.02 2.40 21.64
C VAL A 85 2.55 3.84 21.52
N GLN A 86 2.99 4.68 22.45
CA GLN A 86 2.76 6.12 22.40
C GLN A 86 4.10 6.84 22.55
N GLY A 87 4.38 7.76 21.62
CA GLY A 87 5.67 8.42 21.45
C GLY A 87 6.15 8.40 19.99
N THR A 88 7.35 8.91 19.75
CA THR A 88 7.93 8.93 18.40
C THR A 88 8.33 7.53 17.96
N ILE A 89 7.92 7.09 16.76
CA ILE A 89 8.34 5.82 16.17
C ILE A 89 9.14 6.11 14.90
N ALA A 90 10.47 6.15 15.05
CA ALA A 90 11.40 6.50 13.98
C ALA A 90 12.15 5.27 13.46
N ILE A 91 12.03 4.99 12.17
CA ILE A 91 12.82 3.99 11.45
C ILE A 91 14.00 4.70 10.81
N VAL A 92 15.22 4.33 11.17
CA VAL A 92 16.43 4.85 10.52
C VAL A 92 16.75 3.96 9.34
N PRO A 93 16.57 4.37 8.08
CA PRO A 93 16.87 3.52 6.93
C PRO A 93 18.39 3.34 6.77
N ALA A 94 18.80 2.17 6.28
CA ALA A 94 20.15 1.92 5.78
C ALA A 94 20.08 0.92 4.62
N VAL A 95 21.13 0.89 3.79
CA VAL A 95 21.22 -0.07 2.70
C VAL A 95 21.07 -1.50 3.24
N ASN A 96 20.19 -2.27 2.61
CA ASN A 96 19.80 -3.64 2.96
C ASN A 96 19.12 -3.82 4.31
N ARG A 97 18.75 -2.73 5.01
CA ARG A 97 17.98 -2.82 6.25
C ARG A 97 16.56 -3.23 5.97
N ILE A 98 16.07 -4.22 6.70
CA ILE A 98 14.68 -4.68 6.62
C ILE A 98 14.02 -4.52 7.98
N VAL A 99 13.04 -3.64 8.08
CA VAL A 99 12.23 -3.45 9.28
C VAL A 99 10.82 -3.95 9.02
N THR A 100 10.31 -4.81 9.90
CA THR A 100 8.94 -5.31 9.84
C THR A 100 8.22 -4.99 11.13
N ILE A 101 7.14 -4.23 11.06
CA ILE A 101 6.28 -3.92 12.21
C ILE A 101 4.93 -4.59 11.97
N ASN A 102 4.58 -5.52 12.87
CA ASN A 102 3.32 -6.24 12.84
C ASN A 102 2.52 -5.98 14.12
N ASN A 103 1.20 -5.80 13.99
CA ASN A 103 0.27 -5.68 15.11
C ASN A 103 0.61 -4.55 16.10
N MET A 104 1.15 -3.44 15.63
CA MET A 104 1.31 -2.24 16.45
C MET A 104 0.03 -1.40 16.43
N TYR A 105 -0.34 -0.84 17.56
CA TYR A 105 -1.14 0.38 17.60
C TYR A 105 -0.22 1.54 18.00
N ALA A 106 0.13 2.41 17.05
CA ALA A 106 0.75 3.70 17.29
C ALA A 106 -0.34 4.70 17.75
N LEU A 107 -0.55 4.78 19.06
CA LEU A 107 -1.58 5.59 19.70
C LEU A 107 -1.08 7.04 19.83
N GLN A 108 -1.82 8.00 19.28
CA GLN A 108 -1.44 9.42 19.23
C GLN A 108 -0.02 9.62 18.68
N SER A 109 0.31 8.85 17.64
CA SER A 109 1.66 8.74 17.10
C SER A 109 1.63 8.45 15.60
N SER A 110 2.70 8.89 14.94
CA SER A 110 3.03 8.53 13.56
C SER A 110 4.15 7.47 13.52
N ILE A 111 4.23 6.71 12.42
CA ILE A 111 5.38 5.86 12.08
C ILE A 111 6.12 6.54 10.94
N ALA A 112 7.37 6.94 11.16
CA ALA A 112 8.12 7.72 10.18
C ALA A 112 9.51 7.13 9.90
N THR A 113 9.98 7.26 8.66
CA THR A 113 11.41 7.15 8.39
C THR A 113 12.12 8.44 8.82
N SER A 114 13.32 8.34 9.40
CA SER A 114 14.18 9.50 9.58
C SER A 114 14.65 10.00 8.21
N SER A 115 15.04 11.28 8.09
CA SER A 115 15.60 11.79 6.84
C SER A 115 17.06 11.36 6.67
N VAL A 116 17.31 10.45 5.73
CA VAL A 116 18.63 9.89 5.44
C VAL A 116 18.79 9.76 3.92
N THR A 117 19.99 10.02 3.39
CA THR A 117 20.32 9.74 1.99
C THR A 117 20.93 8.35 1.88
N LEU A 118 20.25 7.45 1.17
CA LEU A 118 20.79 6.13 0.84
C LEU A 118 21.46 6.17 -0.53
N SER A 119 22.70 5.68 -0.61
CA SER A 119 23.46 5.51 -1.86
C SER A 119 23.84 4.05 -2.07
N GLY A 120 23.69 3.53 -3.29
CA GLY A 120 24.17 2.19 -3.65
C GLY A 120 23.30 1.03 -3.14
N GLY A 121 22.10 1.31 -2.61
CA GLY A 121 21.15 0.27 -2.24
C GLY A 121 19.88 0.84 -1.61
N ARG A 122 19.00 -0.06 -1.14
CA ARG A 122 17.67 0.29 -0.64
C ARG A 122 17.43 -0.24 0.76
N ALA A 123 16.52 0.40 1.50
CA ALA A 123 15.93 -0.17 2.71
C ALA A 123 14.53 -0.71 2.39
N THR A 124 14.05 -1.67 3.18
CA THR A 124 12.69 -2.20 3.11
C THR A 124 11.98 -1.98 4.44
N VAL A 125 10.79 -1.40 4.38
CA VAL A 125 9.91 -1.21 5.55
C VAL A 125 8.60 -1.92 5.28
N ASN A 126 8.25 -2.88 6.13
CA ASN A 126 7.00 -3.61 6.08
C ASN A 126 6.13 -3.19 7.27
N ILE A 127 4.97 -2.58 7.02
CA ILE A 127 4.00 -2.21 8.05
C ILE A 127 2.74 -3.05 7.84
N ILE A 128 2.42 -3.88 8.81
CA ILE A 128 1.48 -4.98 8.63
C ILE A 128 0.48 -5.00 9.78
N ASN A 129 -0.82 -4.99 9.45
CA ASN A 129 -1.89 -5.09 10.45
C ASN A 129 -1.70 -4.11 11.63
N CYS A 130 -1.25 -2.90 11.29
CA CYS A 130 -1.01 -1.83 12.25
C CYS A 130 -2.15 -0.82 12.23
N THR A 131 -2.40 -0.20 13.37
CA THR A 131 -3.29 0.97 13.48
C THR A 131 -2.42 2.14 13.91
N VAL A 132 -2.47 3.23 13.16
CA VAL A 132 -1.70 4.45 13.41
C VAL A 132 -2.72 5.59 13.47
N ASP A 133 -2.79 6.29 14.59
CA ASP A 133 -3.78 7.39 14.73
C ASP A 133 -3.47 8.56 13.80
N GLU A 134 -2.18 8.78 13.52
CA GLU A 134 -1.70 9.85 12.66
C GLU A 134 -1.22 9.30 11.30
N ASN A 135 0.04 9.55 10.91
CA ASN A 135 0.56 9.27 9.58
C ASN A 135 1.55 8.10 9.55
N ILE A 136 1.68 7.52 8.36
CA ILE A 136 2.78 6.62 7.99
C ILE A 136 3.67 7.38 6.98
N ASP A 137 4.78 7.94 7.44
CA ASP A 137 5.66 8.85 6.69
C ASP A 137 6.94 8.15 6.21
N LEU A 138 6.85 7.41 5.10
CA LEU A 138 7.93 6.57 4.56
C LEU A 138 8.67 7.21 3.37
N ASP A 139 8.45 8.50 3.09
CA ASP A 139 9.11 9.24 2.01
C ASP A 139 10.11 10.31 2.48
N ASN A 140 10.30 10.46 3.79
CA ASN A 140 11.35 11.30 4.39
C ASN A 140 12.76 10.85 3.97
N SER A 141 12.92 9.59 3.59
CA SER A 141 14.10 9.01 2.96
C SER A 141 13.80 8.50 1.56
N LYS A 142 14.76 8.69 0.66
CA LYS A 142 14.72 8.13 -0.70
C LYS A 142 15.31 6.72 -0.70
N ASN A 143 15.05 5.92 -1.74
CA ASN A 143 15.43 4.51 -1.84
C ASN A 143 14.85 3.60 -0.73
N VAL A 144 13.66 3.92 -0.22
CA VAL A 144 12.90 3.05 0.70
C VAL A 144 11.82 2.31 -0.10
N THR A 145 11.77 0.98 0.04
CA THR A 145 10.65 0.16 -0.42
C THR A 145 9.68 -0.02 0.75
N ALA A 146 8.50 0.60 0.64
CA ALA A 146 7.43 0.53 1.60
C ALA A 146 6.40 -0.54 1.19
N ASN A 147 6.25 -1.57 2.01
CA ASN A 147 5.16 -2.54 1.88
C ASN A 147 4.20 -2.34 3.04
N VAL A 148 3.06 -1.71 2.78
CA VAL A 148 2.06 -1.44 3.81
C VAL A 148 0.80 -2.22 3.51
N SER A 149 0.45 -3.13 4.43
CA SER A 149 -0.66 -4.06 4.23
C SER A 149 -1.57 -4.14 5.45
N GLN A 150 -2.87 -4.24 5.19
CA GLN A 150 -3.89 -4.48 6.24
C GLN A 150 -3.85 -3.47 7.40
N SER A 151 -3.34 -2.26 7.14
CA SER A 151 -3.11 -1.24 8.16
C SER A 151 -4.10 -0.08 8.02
N SER A 152 -4.16 0.76 9.05
CA SER A 152 -4.94 2.00 9.01
C SER A 152 -4.13 3.20 9.49
N CYS A 153 -4.28 4.33 8.80
CA CYS A 153 -3.68 5.63 9.15
C CYS A 153 -4.46 6.76 8.48
N ALA A 154 -4.23 8.00 8.90
CA ALA A 154 -4.77 9.16 8.21
C ALA A 154 -4.12 9.29 6.83
N ASN A 155 -2.81 9.52 6.79
CA ASN A 155 -2.06 9.69 5.55
C ASN A 155 -0.90 8.71 5.45
N LEU A 156 -0.69 8.16 4.27
CA LEU A 156 0.45 7.31 3.94
C LEU A 156 1.30 7.96 2.84
N TYR A 157 2.58 8.19 3.14
CA TYR A 157 3.56 8.77 2.23
C TYR A 157 4.65 7.75 1.93
N PHE A 158 5.01 7.61 0.66
CA PHE A 158 6.03 6.65 0.24
C PHE A 158 6.63 7.04 -1.12
N VAL A 159 7.78 6.43 -1.47
CA VAL A 159 8.47 6.64 -2.76
C VAL A 159 8.45 5.41 -3.68
N HIS A 160 8.29 4.22 -3.11
CA HIS A 160 8.25 2.95 -3.84
C HIS A 160 7.63 1.85 -2.99
N GLY A 161 7.03 0.83 -3.62
CA GLY A 161 6.62 -0.42 -2.97
C GLY A 161 5.15 -0.78 -3.23
N LYS A 162 4.56 -1.51 -2.28
CA LYS A 162 3.22 -2.11 -2.41
C LYS A 162 2.31 -1.67 -1.26
N ILE A 163 1.21 -1.02 -1.59
CA ILE A 163 0.20 -0.56 -0.65
C ILE A 163 -1.06 -1.40 -0.86
N THR A 164 -1.34 -2.35 0.04
CA THR A 164 -2.41 -3.33 -0.16
C THR A 164 -3.40 -3.48 1.00
N ALA A 165 -4.69 -3.59 0.70
CA ALA A 165 -5.70 -3.97 1.71
C ALA A 165 -5.76 -3.04 2.94
N ASN A 166 -5.41 -1.76 2.80
CA ASN A 166 -5.41 -0.81 3.91
C ASN A 166 -6.72 -0.04 4.01
N THR A 167 -7.00 0.53 5.19
CA THR A 167 -8.04 1.56 5.40
C THR A 167 -7.34 2.89 5.67
N ILE A 168 -7.27 3.77 4.67
CA ILE A 168 -6.44 4.99 4.72
C ILE A 168 -7.27 6.17 4.22
N GLU A 169 -7.06 7.39 4.72
CA GLU A 169 -7.74 8.54 4.13
C GLU A 169 -7.06 8.97 2.81
N THR A 170 -5.72 9.13 2.85
CA THR A 170 -4.90 9.57 1.71
C THR A 170 -3.66 8.71 1.51
N VAL A 171 -3.37 8.37 0.25
CA VAL A 171 -2.10 7.77 -0.19
C VAL A 171 -1.35 8.76 -1.09
N LYS A 172 -0.11 9.10 -0.74
CA LYS A 172 0.75 10.00 -1.50
C LYS A 172 2.05 9.32 -1.92
N LEU A 173 2.24 9.21 -3.23
CA LEU A 173 3.49 8.73 -3.84
C LEU A 173 4.33 9.93 -4.26
N THR A 174 5.54 10.05 -3.72
CA THR A 174 6.50 11.10 -4.09
C THR A 174 7.69 10.53 -4.86
N ASP A 175 8.48 11.42 -5.47
CA ASP A 175 9.58 11.00 -6.33
C ASP A 175 10.76 10.39 -5.54
N ASP A 176 11.45 9.42 -6.15
CA ASP A 176 12.65 8.77 -5.60
C ASP A 176 13.89 9.37 -6.28
N ALA A 177 14.62 10.26 -5.60
CA ALA A 177 15.66 11.10 -6.21
C ALA A 177 16.83 10.33 -6.86
N ALA A 178 16.96 9.03 -6.60
CA ALA A 178 17.96 8.14 -7.23
C ALA A 178 17.38 6.72 -7.33
N PRO A 179 16.45 6.45 -8.26
CA PRO A 179 15.61 5.27 -8.20
C PRO A 179 16.40 3.99 -8.52
N LEU A 180 16.49 3.09 -7.55
CA LEU A 180 17.22 1.81 -7.69
C LEU A 180 16.33 0.57 -7.87
N ALA A 181 15.04 0.64 -7.54
CA ALA A 181 14.14 -0.49 -7.74
C ALA A 181 13.88 -0.75 -9.24
N THR A 182 13.71 -2.02 -9.59
CA THR A 182 13.37 -2.49 -10.94
C THR A 182 11.88 -2.80 -11.08
N THR A 183 11.14 -2.76 -9.98
CA THR A 183 9.71 -3.09 -9.90
C THR A 183 8.84 -1.83 -10.00
N ASP A 184 7.58 -2.05 -10.37
CA ASP A 184 6.57 -1.00 -10.39
C ASP A 184 6.07 -0.67 -8.97
N VAL A 185 5.47 0.50 -8.82
CA VAL A 185 4.67 0.83 -7.63
C VAL A 185 3.28 0.24 -7.76
N GLN A 186 2.78 -0.38 -6.69
CA GLN A 186 1.46 -1.02 -6.67
C GLN A 186 0.58 -0.49 -5.55
N ILE A 187 -0.61 0.00 -5.89
CA ILE A 187 -1.64 0.43 -4.95
C ILE A 187 -2.87 -0.44 -5.22
N ILE A 188 -3.12 -1.44 -4.37
CA ILE A 188 -4.08 -2.51 -4.65
C ILE A 188 -5.09 -2.68 -3.52
N ALA A 189 -6.38 -2.79 -3.84
CA ALA A 189 -7.38 -3.26 -2.89
C ALA A 189 -7.51 -2.41 -1.61
N ASN A 190 -7.12 -1.14 -1.64
CA ASN A 190 -7.26 -0.25 -0.48
C ASN A 190 -8.67 0.31 -0.40
N SER A 191 -9.16 0.50 0.81
CA SER A 191 -10.36 1.27 1.13
C SER A 191 -9.93 2.67 1.52
N LEU A 192 -10.21 3.64 0.66
CA LEU A 192 -9.92 5.05 0.91
C LEU A 192 -11.21 5.84 1.09
N TYR A 193 -11.42 6.32 2.31
CA TYR A 193 -12.57 7.15 2.64
C TYR A 193 -12.07 8.41 3.33
N TYR A 194 -12.27 9.56 2.69
CA TYR A 194 -11.94 10.85 3.26
C TYR A 194 -13.22 11.67 3.49
N ASN A 195 -13.36 12.17 4.71
CA ASN A 195 -14.46 13.04 5.14
C ASN A 195 -13.87 14.36 5.69
N GLY A 196 -13.24 15.14 4.82
CA GLY A 196 -12.53 16.37 5.18
C GLY A 196 -12.35 17.33 3.99
N ALA A 197 -11.68 18.46 4.23
CA ALA A 197 -11.79 19.64 3.38
C ALA A 197 -10.91 19.69 2.12
N SER A 198 -9.77 19.00 2.06
CA SER A 198 -8.73 19.43 1.10
C SER A 198 -7.72 18.38 0.64
N LEU A 199 -8.07 17.08 0.58
CA LEU A 199 -7.12 16.04 0.14
C LEU A 199 -7.69 15.16 -0.97
N ASN A 200 -6.81 14.75 -1.89
CA ASN A 200 -7.05 13.65 -2.81
C ASN A 200 -7.05 12.34 -2.02
N SER A 201 -7.80 11.32 -2.45
CA SER A 201 -7.62 9.98 -1.88
C SER A 201 -6.27 9.39 -2.31
N ILE A 202 -5.89 9.59 -3.58
CA ILE A 202 -4.61 9.16 -4.11
C ILE A 202 -3.94 10.32 -4.85
N ALA A 203 -2.73 10.69 -4.43
CA ALA A 203 -1.92 11.71 -5.07
C ALA A 203 -0.58 11.12 -5.54
N ILE A 204 -0.30 11.21 -6.83
CA ILE A 204 0.88 10.64 -7.46
C ILE A 204 1.77 11.73 -8.05
N ALA A 205 2.99 11.83 -7.53
CA ALA A 205 4.01 12.77 -7.96
C ALA A 205 5.37 12.06 -8.04
N THR A 206 5.51 11.12 -8.98
CA THR A 206 6.77 10.41 -9.24
C THR A 206 7.17 10.45 -10.72
N THR A 207 8.47 10.48 -11.00
CA THR A 207 9.07 10.24 -12.32
C THR A 207 9.95 8.98 -12.32
N SER A 208 9.95 8.26 -11.19
CA SER A 208 10.90 7.18 -10.90
C SER A 208 10.44 5.79 -11.37
N TYR A 209 9.15 5.49 -11.18
CA TYR A 209 8.60 4.13 -11.35
C TYR A 209 7.30 4.12 -12.15
N PRO A 210 7.03 3.08 -12.95
CA PRO A 210 5.69 2.84 -13.49
C PRO A 210 4.68 2.53 -12.38
N LEU A 211 3.41 2.77 -12.68
CA LEU A 211 2.31 2.73 -11.71
C LEU A 211 1.30 1.63 -12.03
N LYS A 212 0.86 0.91 -11.00
CA LYS A 212 -0.24 -0.05 -11.04
C LYS A 212 -1.24 0.25 -9.92
N ILE A 213 -2.40 0.77 -10.27
CA ILE A 213 -3.49 1.14 -9.35
C ILE A 213 -4.67 0.22 -9.63
N TYR A 214 -4.91 -0.74 -8.74
CA TYR A 214 -5.89 -1.81 -8.96
C TYR A 214 -6.89 -1.94 -7.82
N ASN A 215 -8.16 -2.17 -8.15
CA ASN A 215 -9.12 -2.70 -7.18
C ASN A 215 -9.34 -1.83 -5.93
N ASN A 216 -8.99 -0.55 -5.96
CA ASN A 216 -9.18 0.35 -4.81
C ASN A 216 -10.61 0.89 -4.81
N ASP A 217 -11.20 1.02 -3.63
CA ASP A 217 -12.44 1.77 -3.43
C ASP A 217 -12.11 3.11 -2.79
N CYS A 218 -12.23 4.17 -3.56
CA CYS A 218 -11.86 5.53 -3.16
C CYS A 218 -13.11 6.40 -3.18
N THR A 219 -13.46 6.94 -2.03
CA THR A 219 -14.55 7.89 -1.88
C THR A 219 -14.07 9.15 -1.19
N ILE A 220 -14.25 10.29 -1.86
CA ILE A 220 -14.19 11.60 -1.22
C ILE A 220 -15.62 12.04 -0.93
N TYR A 221 -15.89 12.30 0.34
CA TYR A 221 -17.14 12.85 0.81
C TYR A 221 -16.89 14.21 1.45
N TYR A 222 -17.53 15.27 0.94
CA TYR A 222 -17.41 16.58 1.55
C TYR A 222 -18.70 17.41 1.50
N LEU A 223 -19.09 17.92 2.67
CA LEU A 223 -20.34 18.64 2.88
C LEU A 223 -20.21 20.17 2.88
N ASN A 224 -19.00 20.76 3.06
CA ASN A 224 -18.85 22.18 3.43
C ASN A 224 -17.77 22.95 2.64
N TYR A 225 -18.03 23.27 1.38
CA TYR A 225 -17.36 24.20 0.45
C TYR A 225 -16.08 24.96 0.88
N THR A 226 -14.95 24.65 0.22
CA THR A 226 -13.92 25.65 -0.17
C THR A 226 -13.18 25.24 -1.45
N THR A 227 -12.76 23.97 -1.61
CA THR A 227 -12.19 23.39 -2.84
C THR A 227 -12.11 21.88 -2.73
N ILE A 228 -12.75 21.09 -3.61
CA ILE A 228 -12.56 19.63 -3.61
C ILE A 228 -11.45 19.26 -4.59
N LEU A 229 -10.53 18.41 -4.14
CA LEU A 229 -9.48 17.85 -4.96
C LEU A 229 -9.97 16.59 -5.72
N PRO A 230 -9.38 16.26 -6.88
CA PRO A 230 -9.73 15.03 -7.59
C PRO A 230 -9.47 13.80 -6.70
N VAL A 231 -10.27 12.74 -6.89
CA VAL A 231 -10.10 11.48 -6.13
C VAL A 231 -8.73 10.87 -6.40
N LEU A 232 -8.33 10.87 -7.68
CA LEU A 232 -6.99 10.49 -8.13
C LEU A 232 -6.32 11.67 -8.84
N GLU A 233 -5.18 12.10 -8.33
CA GLU A 233 -4.30 13.06 -8.99
C GLU A 233 -3.00 12.42 -9.44
N ILE A 234 -2.62 12.66 -10.69
CA ILE A 234 -1.35 12.26 -11.26
C ILE A 234 -0.66 13.50 -11.81
N SER A 235 0.23 14.08 -11.02
CA SER A 235 0.96 15.30 -11.39
C SER A 235 2.25 15.00 -12.17
N SER A 236 2.76 13.77 -12.13
CA SER A 236 3.92 13.33 -12.91
C SER A 236 3.92 11.82 -13.11
N ILE A 237 4.58 11.38 -14.18
CA ILE A 237 4.86 9.97 -14.47
C ILE A 237 6.30 9.79 -14.95
N LYS A 238 6.80 8.56 -14.87
CA LYS A 238 8.09 8.18 -15.46
C LYS A 238 8.04 8.27 -16.99
N THR A 239 9.03 8.92 -17.60
CA THR A 239 9.12 9.03 -19.06
C THR A 239 9.17 7.66 -19.73
N GLY A 240 8.35 7.45 -20.75
CA GLY A 240 8.26 6.19 -21.49
C GLY A 240 7.65 5.02 -20.71
N SER A 241 7.09 5.26 -19.53
CA SER A 241 6.42 4.21 -18.74
C SER A 241 5.05 3.85 -19.32
N THR A 242 4.60 2.64 -19.00
CA THR A 242 3.20 2.22 -19.15
C THR A 242 2.59 2.10 -17.76
N ASN A 243 1.52 2.83 -17.51
CA ASN A 243 0.84 2.93 -16.22
C ASN A 243 -0.57 2.35 -16.35
N LEU A 244 -1.02 1.63 -15.32
CA LEU A 244 -2.25 0.85 -15.35
C LEU A 244 -3.16 1.25 -14.19
N ILE A 245 -4.39 1.66 -14.49
CA ILE A 245 -5.41 2.10 -13.53
C ILE A 245 -6.67 1.28 -13.80
N PHE A 246 -6.80 0.12 -13.17
CA PHE A 246 -7.86 -0.85 -13.48
C PHE A 246 -8.74 -1.23 -12.30
N ASN A 247 -10.01 -1.51 -12.59
CA ASN A 247 -10.92 -2.11 -11.61
C ASN A 247 -11.08 -1.27 -10.34
N ASN A 248 -10.91 0.04 -10.36
CA ASN A 248 -11.09 0.89 -9.18
C ASN A 248 -12.51 1.44 -9.12
N ARG A 249 -12.95 1.86 -7.93
CA ARG A 249 -14.05 2.82 -7.78
C ARG A 249 -13.48 4.15 -7.32
N PHE A 250 -13.67 5.18 -8.13
CA PHE A 250 -13.38 6.56 -7.78
C PHE A 250 -14.69 7.32 -7.70
N SER A 251 -15.09 7.67 -6.49
CA SER A 251 -16.35 8.35 -6.24
C SER A 251 -16.11 9.66 -5.54
N SER A 252 -16.49 10.76 -6.18
CA SER A 252 -16.66 12.02 -5.47
C SER A 252 -18.15 12.26 -5.24
N ASN A 253 -18.52 12.56 -4.00
CA ASN A 253 -19.90 12.87 -3.63
C ASN A 253 -19.96 14.33 -3.18
N HIS A 254 -20.38 15.21 -4.09
CA HIS A 254 -20.51 16.63 -3.81
C HIS A 254 -21.67 17.26 -4.58
N ASN A 255 -22.47 18.09 -3.91
CA ASN A 255 -23.70 18.61 -4.51
C ASN A 255 -23.57 20.03 -5.08
N ASP A 256 -22.44 20.73 -4.91
CA ASP A 256 -22.28 22.10 -5.42
C ASP A 256 -21.47 22.15 -6.72
N PRO A 257 -22.05 22.73 -7.78
CA PRO A 257 -21.39 22.80 -9.06
C PRO A 257 -20.18 23.74 -9.13
N ASN A 258 -19.96 24.60 -8.12
CA ASN A 258 -18.88 25.61 -8.14
C ASN A 258 -17.54 25.11 -7.57
N TYR A 259 -17.53 24.00 -6.83
CA TYR A 259 -16.35 23.53 -6.08
C TYR A 259 -15.91 22.11 -6.40
N ALA A 260 -16.55 21.46 -7.37
CA ALA A 260 -16.13 20.14 -7.83
C ALA A 260 -14.84 20.23 -8.67
N ARG A 261 -14.13 19.11 -8.77
CA ARG A 261 -13.02 18.90 -9.72
C ARG A 261 -13.26 17.59 -10.46
N HIS A 262 -12.45 17.34 -11.48
CA HIS A 262 -12.41 16.07 -12.20
C HIS A 262 -12.25 14.90 -11.23
N THR A 263 -12.83 13.74 -11.53
CA THR A 263 -12.68 12.59 -10.62
C THR A 263 -11.25 12.04 -10.68
N ILE A 264 -10.72 11.89 -11.90
CA ILE A 264 -9.31 11.63 -12.18
C ILE A 264 -8.73 12.84 -12.89
N ASN A 265 -7.63 13.38 -12.36
CA ASN A 265 -6.90 14.48 -12.97
C ASN A 265 -5.45 14.08 -13.26
N ILE A 266 -5.04 14.20 -14.52
CA ILE A 266 -3.70 13.88 -15.01
C ILE A 266 -3.10 15.17 -15.56
N SER A 267 -2.16 15.75 -14.82
CA SER A 267 -1.45 16.97 -15.22
C SER A 267 0.04 16.71 -15.48
N ALA A 268 0.40 15.46 -15.76
CA ALA A 268 1.78 15.06 -15.98
C ALA A 268 2.38 15.70 -17.24
N SER A 269 3.58 16.27 -17.10
CA SER A 269 4.32 16.88 -18.22
C SER A 269 5.33 15.93 -18.88
N SER A 270 5.32 14.65 -18.51
CA SER A 270 6.22 13.63 -19.05
C SER A 270 5.49 12.72 -20.03
N THR A 271 6.17 12.26 -21.07
CA THR A 271 5.58 11.30 -22.02
C THR A 271 5.49 9.91 -21.41
N GLY A 272 4.46 9.16 -21.76
CA GLY A 272 4.20 7.82 -21.26
C GLY A 272 2.77 7.42 -21.59
N ILE A 273 2.42 6.17 -21.31
CA ILE A 273 1.07 5.64 -21.54
C ILE A 273 0.37 5.48 -20.20
N ILE A 274 -0.89 5.91 -20.12
CA ILE A 274 -1.77 5.66 -18.98
C ILE A 274 -3.02 4.95 -19.49
N ASN A 275 -3.16 3.66 -19.13
CA ASN A 275 -4.34 2.87 -19.43
C ASN A 275 -5.31 2.89 -18.25
N ILE A 276 -6.55 3.31 -18.51
CA ILE A 276 -7.61 3.49 -17.53
C ILE A 276 -8.80 2.65 -17.97
N SER A 277 -9.01 1.51 -17.31
CA SER A 277 -10.03 0.57 -17.76
C SER A 277 -10.82 -0.07 -16.64
N ASN A 278 -12.08 -0.42 -16.92
CA ASN A 278 -12.95 -1.16 -16.01
C ASN A 278 -13.11 -0.46 -14.65
N ASN A 279 -12.98 0.87 -14.59
CA ASN A 279 -13.20 1.62 -13.37
C ASN A 279 -14.65 2.11 -13.28
N ILE A 280 -15.10 2.31 -12.06
CA ILE A 280 -16.33 3.03 -11.75
C ILE A 280 -15.93 4.44 -11.37
N ILE A 281 -16.31 5.41 -12.18
CA ILE A 281 -15.89 6.80 -12.03
C ILE A 281 -17.13 7.64 -11.87
N ARG A 282 -17.37 8.15 -10.66
CA ARG A 282 -18.51 9.00 -10.36
C ARG A 282 -18.03 10.44 -10.18
N SER A 283 -18.33 11.25 -11.20
CA SER A 283 -18.34 12.71 -11.10
C SER A 283 -19.75 13.17 -10.67
N PRO A 284 -19.88 14.00 -9.63
CA PRO A 284 -21.19 14.40 -9.14
C PRO A 284 -21.78 15.59 -9.91
N ASN A 285 -21.02 16.23 -10.81
CA ASN A 285 -21.49 17.36 -11.61
C ASN A 285 -21.10 17.21 -13.09
N HIS A 286 -22.05 17.46 -13.99
CA HIS A 286 -21.92 17.40 -15.45
C HIS A 286 -20.88 18.38 -16.02
N ASN A 287 -20.55 19.45 -15.29
CA ASN A 287 -19.56 20.43 -15.73
C ASN A 287 -18.10 19.94 -15.60
N TYR A 288 -17.88 18.78 -14.98
CA TYR A 288 -16.54 18.22 -14.77
C TYR A 288 -16.41 16.84 -15.39
N TYR A 289 -15.24 16.59 -15.96
CA TYR A 289 -14.88 15.30 -16.54
C TYR A 289 -14.65 14.21 -15.50
N GLU A 290 -15.08 12.99 -15.79
CA GLU A 290 -14.63 11.78 -15.10
C GLU A 290 -13.11 11.65 -15.19
N ILE A 291 -12.55 11.96 -16.37
CA ILE A 291 -11.11 11.96 -16.65
C ILE A 291 -10.72 13.26 -17.33
N ASN A 292 -9.83 14.01 -16.71
CA ASN A 292 -9.15 15.15 -17.32
C ASN A 292 -7.67 14.87 -17.46
N ALA A 293 -7.12 15.07 -18.66
CA ALA A 293 -5.73 14.81 -18.95
C ALA A 293 -5.07 15.97 -19.71
N SER A 294 -3.80 16.24 -19.37
CA SER A 294 -2.89 17.05 -20.18
C SER A 294 -2.49 16.32 -21.46
N PRO A 295 -2.15 17.03 -22.54
CA PRO A 295 -1.88 16.43 -23.86
C PRO A 295 -0.52 15.69 -23.96
N THR A 296 0.29 15.66 -22.91
CA THR A 296 1.66 15.11 -22.96
C THR A 296 1.73 13.58 -22.79
N PRO A 297 1.12 12.97 -21.75
CA PRO A 297 0.97 11.52 -21.72
C PRO A 297 -0.10 11.08 -22.72
N THR A 298 0.07 9.90 -23.30
CA THR A 298 -1.00 9.23 -24.04
C THR A 298 -1.95 8.57 -23.05
N VAL A 299 -3.20 9.00 -23.02
CA VAL A 299 -4.23 8.50 -22.11
C VAL A 299 -5.26 7.68 -22.88
N ILE A 300 -5.43 6.44 -22.46
CA ILE A 300 -6.36 5.48 -23.06
C ILE A 300 -7.38 5.10 -21.98
N ALA A 301 -8.67 5.37 -22.23
CA ALA A 301 -9.77 5.09 -21.32
C ALA A 301 -10.77 4.12 -21.96
N ASN A 302 -10.92 2.90 -21.43
CA ASN A 302 -11.83 1.90 -22.00
C ASN A 302 -12.73 1.23 -20.96
N ASN A 303 -13.99 0.94 -21.31
CA ASN A 303 -14.88 0.13 -20.46
C ASN A 303 -15.06 0.69 -19.03
N ASN A 304 -14.98 2.01 -18.86
CA ASN A 304 -15.27 2.66 -17.58
C ASN A 304 -16.78 2.96 -17.47
N LEU A 305 -17.32 2.80 -16.26
CA LEU A 305 -18.70 3.08 -15.91
C LEU A 305 -18.80 4.41 -15.16
N CYS A 306 -19.67 5.31 -15.63
CA CYS A 306 -20.17 6.42 -14.81
C CYS A 306 -21.59 6.13 -14.29
N PRO A 307 -21.80 5.96 -12.97
CA PRO A 307 -23.06 5.43 -12.44
C PRO A 307 -24.20 6.46 -12.32
N ALA A 308 -24.03 7.68 -12.85
CA ALA A 308 -25.00 8.75 -12.68
C ALA A 308 -25.24 9.57 -13.95
N ASN A 309 -24.21 9.72 -14.79
CA ASN A 309 -24.18 10.68 -15.89
C ASN A 309 -23.49 10.05 -17.11
N PRO A 310 -23.73 10.57 -18.34
CA PRO A 310 -22.91 10.21 -19.49
C PRO A 310 -21.42 10.38 -19.18
N PHE A 311 -20.61 9.39 -19.58
CA PHE A 311 -19.18 9.45 -19.38
C PHE A 311 -18.56 10.60 -20.19
N ASN A 312 -17.85 11.50 -19.52
CA ASN A 312 -17.26 12.70 -20.10
C ASN A 312 -15.75 12.75 -19.80
N SER A 313 -14.94 12.99 -20.83
CA SER A 313 -13.49 13.03 -20.71
C SER A 313 -12.88 14.18 -21.50
N ASN A 314 -11.79 14.75 -21.00
CA ASN A 314 -11.02 15.79 -21.67
C ASN A 314 -9.53 15.40 -21.77
N GLY A 315 -8.94 15.66 -22.93
CA GLY A 315 -7.53 15.34 -23.20
C GLY A 315 -7.20 13.84 -23.23
N VAL A 316 -8.21 12.97 -23.34
CA VAL A 316 -8.03 11.52 -23.51
C VAL A 316 -7.91 11.20 -24.99
N ASP A 317 -6.84 10.50 -25.39
CA ASP A 317 -6.54 10.18 -26.79
C ASP A 317 -7.46 9.09 -27.36
N ILE A 318 -7.74 8.06 -26.55
CA ILE A 318 -8.59 6.93 -26.95
C ILE A 318 -9.64 6.71 -25.87
N SER A 319 -10.92 6.82 -26.23
CA SER A 319 -12.05 6.64 -25.32
C SER A 319 -13.09 5.69 -25.95
N ASN A 320 -13.04 4.40 -25.62
CA ASN A 320 -13.93 3.39 -26.22
C ASN A 320 -14.76 2.64 -25.18
N ASN A 321 -16.00 2.32 -25.53
CA ASN A 321 -16.89 1.49 -24.72
C ASN A 321 -17.05 1.99 -23.26
N ASN A 322 -16.79 3.27 -22.99
CA ASN A 322 -17.14 3.90 -21.72
C ASN A 322 -18.64 4.20 -21.75
N PHE A 323 -19.33 3.94 -20.65
CA PHE A 323 -20.79 4.01 -20.62
C PHE A 323 -21.31 4.52 -19.29
N TYR A 324 -22.61 4.80 -19.27
CA TYR A 324 -23.32 5.19 -18.06
C TYR A 324 -24.40 4.16 -17.75
N ASP A 325 -24.58 3.87 -16.46
CA ASP A 325 -25.65 3.00 -15.98
C ASP A 325 -25.98 3.34 -14.52
N ASN A 326 -27.23 3.69 -14.24
CA ASN A 326 -27.68 4.08 -12.90
C ASN A 326 -27.95 2.90 -11.97
N VAL A 327 -27.85 1.67 -12.45
CA VAL A 327 -28.08 0.44 -11.68
C VAL A 327 -26.74 -0.13 -11.23
N TYR A 328 -26.19 0.48 -10.18
CA TYR A 328 -25.01 -0.04 -9.49
C TYR A 328 -25.07 0.19 -7.98
N SER A 329 -24.73 -0.85 -7.20
CA SER A 329 -24.42 -0.71 -5.77
C SER A 329 -23.28 -1.62 -5.34
N ILE A 330 -22.45 -1.13 -4.40
CA ILE A 330 -21.54 -1.96 -3.60
C ILE A 330 -22.09 -2.01 -2.19
N ASN A 331 -22.18 -3.21 -1.64
CA ASN A 331 -22.27 -3.34 -0.21
C ASN A 331 -20.88 -3.14 0.41
N LEU A 332 -20.62 -1.96 0.98
CA LEU A 332 -19.32 -1.61 1.57
C LEU A 332 -18.91 -2.50 2.76
N SER A 333 -19.86 -3.23 3.37
CA SER A 333 -19.55 -4.16 4.47
C SER A 333 -19.09 -5.53 3.99
N THR A 334 -19.50 -5.94 2.79
CA THR A 334 -19.15 -7.25 2.20
C THR A 334 -18.24 -7.13 0.99
N GLY A 335 -18.06 -5.92 0.46
CA GLY A 335 -17.39 -5.64 -0.81
C GLY A 335 -18.18 -6.06 -2.04
N ILE A 336 -19.35 -6.71 -1.90
CA ILE A 336 -20.12 -7.31 -2.99
C ILE A 336 -20.73 -6.22 -3.87
N ALA A 337 -20.37 -6.25 -5.16
CA ALA A 337 -20.95 -5.43 -6.21
C ALA A 337 -22.22 -6.09 -6.78
N THR A 338 -23.21 -5.27 -7.16
CA THR A 338 -24.42 -5.73 -7.85
C THR A 338 -24.81 -4.77 -8.97
N GLY A 339 -25.52 -5.29 -9.98
CA GLY A 339 -26.03 -4.49 -11.10
C GLY A 339 -25.18 -4.63 -12.36
N ALA A 340 -25.13 -3.58 -13.17
CA ALA A 340 -24.56 -3.58 -14.51
C ALA A 340 -23.03 -3.68 -14.60
N VAL A 341 -22.36 -3.82 -13.46
CA VAL A 341 -20.90 -4.00 -13.42
C VAL A 341 -20.46 -5.46 -13.53
N ILE A 342 -21.40 -6.39 -13.33
CA ILE A 342 -21.09 -7.81 -13.34
C ILE A 342 -20.77 -8.22 -14.78
N ASN A 343 -19.59 -8.80 -15.00
CA ASN A 343 -19.13 -9.30 -16.29
C ASN A 343 -19.12 -8.25 -17.42
N ALA A 344 -18.93 -6.97 -17.08
CA ALA A 344 -19.05 -5.85 -18.02
C ALA A 344 -17.70 -5.24 -18.46
N GLY A 345 -16.59 -5.69 -17.87
CA GLY A 345 -15.24 -5.16 -18.13
C GLY A 345 -14.63 -5.64 -19.44
N LEU A 346 -13.34 -5.39 -19.64
CA LEU A 346 -12.60 -5.82 -20.83
C LEU A 346 -12.65 -7.35 -20.99
N GLN A 347 -12.93 -7.78 -22.22
CA GLN A 347 -12.98 -9.20 -22.59
C GLN A 347 -11.59 -9.66 -23.02
N ASP A 348 -10.71 -9.87 -22.03
CA ASP A 348 -9.45 -10.58 -22.24
C ASP A 348 -9.18 -11.50 -21.04
N GLU A 349 -8.54 -12.64 -21.30
CA GLU A 349 -8.12 -13.63 -20.32
C GLU A 349 -7.28 -13.00 -19.19
N GLU A 350 -6.49 -11.97 -19.49
CA GLU A 350 -5.67 -11.29 -18.49
C GLU A 350 -6.48 -10.43 -17.50
N TYR A 351 -7.76 -10.18 -17.80
CA TYR A 351 -8.68 -9.46 -16.94
C TYR A 351 -9.73 -10.37 -16.31
N GLN A 352 -9.80 -11.67 -16.63
CA GLN A 352 -10.81 -12.57 -16.07
C GLN A 352 -10.87 -12.52 -14.54
N ASP A 353 -12.08 -12.64 -14.03
CA ASP A 353 -12.35 -12.77 -12.60
C ASP A 353 -11.82 -14.11 -12.07
N LEU A 354 -11.82 -14.26 -10.74
CA LEU A 354 -11.31 -15.48 -10.09
C LEU A 354 -12.14 -16.73 -10.42
N ASP A 355 -13.40 -16.55 -10.81
CA ASP A 355 -14.29 -17.62 -11.27
C ASP A 355 -14.19 -17.86 -12.78
N LEU A 356 -13.20 -17.25 -13.44
CA LEU A 356 -12.93 -17.33 -14.88
C LEU A 356 -14.04 -16.76 -15.75
N THR A 357 -14.95 -16.00 -15.17
CA THR A 357 -15.92 -15.21 -15.93
C THR A 357 -15.29 -13.91 -16.43
N ARG A 358 -16.00 -13.17 -17.28
CA ARG A 358 -15.52 -11.90 -17.83
C ARG A 358 -15.36 -10.91 -16.68
N ASN A 359 -14.28 -10.13 -16.70
CA ASN A 359 -13.96 -9.16 -15.65
C ASN A 359 -15.15 -8.30 -15.20
N ASP A 360 -15.40 -8.22 -13.90
CA ASP A 360 -16.29 -7.23 -13.31
C ASP A 360 -15.69 -5.81 -13.39
N ILE A 361 -16.53 -4.79 -13.59
CA ILE A 361 -16.10 -3.40 -13.47
C ILE A 361 -16.01 -3.01 -11.99
N GLY A 362 -14.95 -2.31 -11.61
CA GLY A 362 -14.74 -1.81 -10.25
C GLY A 362 -14.03 -2.80 -9.33
N PRO A 363 -14.03 -2.55 -7.99
CA PRO A 363 -13.10 -3.17 -7.04
C PRO A 363 -13.08 -4.70 -6.97
N LEU A 364 -14.12 -5.37 -7.46
CA LEU A 364 -14.18 -6.83 -7.47
C LEU A 364 -13.62 -7.49 -8.74
N GLY A 365 -13.30 -6.71 -9.78
CA GLY A 365 -12.84 -7.24 -11.05
C GLY A 365 -11.44 -7.85 -11.02
N GLY A 366 -11.26 -8.93 -11.74
CA GLY A 366 -9.98 -9.46 -12.16
C GLY A 366 -9.19 -10.15 -11.07
N SER A 367 -7.96 -10.54 -11.39
CA SER A 367 -7.09 -11.33 -10.51
C SER A 367 -6.74 -10.66 -9.18
N ASN A 368 -6.86 -9.33 -9.10
CA ASN A 368 -6.62 -8.54 -7.89
C ASN A 368 -7.91 -8.14 -7.16
N SER A 369 -9.02 -8.85 -7.44
CA SER A 369 -10.31 -8.66 -6.79
C SER A 369 -10.19 -8.40 -5.30
N TRP A 370 -11.00 -7.46 -4.80
CA TRP A 370 -11.01 -7.08 -3.39
C TRP A 370 -11.19 -8.28 -2.44
N MET A 371 -11.90 -9.32 -2.88
CA MET A 371 -12.10 -10.57 -2.13
C MET A 371 -10.82 -11.33 -1.79
N ASN A 372 -9.73 -11.15 -2.55
CA ASN A 372 -8.43 -11.75 -2.23
C ASN A 372 -7.73 -11.09 -1.04
N TYR A 373 -8.12 -9.85 -0.74
CA TYR A 373 -7.44 -8.99 0.23
C TYR A 373 -8.28 -8.76 1.49
N TRP A 374 -9.61 -8.91 1.39
CA TRP A 374 -10.57 -8.63 2.45
C TRP A 374 -11.41 -9.85 2.88
N PRO A 375 -11.87 -9.92 4.15
CA PRO A 375 -11.61 -8.94 5.20
C PRO A 375 -10.14 -9.01 5.66
N SER A 376 -9.54 -7.85 5.91
CA SER A 376 -8.15 -7.72 6.36
C SER A 376 -7.88 -8.49 7.67
N ASN A 377 -8.94 -8.81 8.44
CA ASN A 377 -8.87 -9.67 9.64
C ASN A 377 -9.88 -10.85 9.67
N SER A 378 -9.87 -11.76 8.69
CA SER A 378 -10.53 -13.08 8.74
C SER A 378 -10.04 -14.03 9.87
N GLY A 379 -10.30 -13.65 11.12
CA GLY A 379 -10.23 -14.55 12.28
C GLY A 379 -8.84 -15.00 12.68
N ASN A 380 -7.85 -14.09 12.68
CA ASN A 380 -6.56 -14.34 13.33
C ASN A 380 -5.79 -15.58 12.79
N LYS A 381 -5.65 -15.69 11.47
CA LYS A 381 -4.96 -16.80 10.78
C LYS A 381 -3.78 -16.30 9.96
N PRO A 382 -2.72 -17.11 9.74
CA PRO A 382 -1.70 -16.83 8.74
C PRO A 382 -2.32 -16.61 7.36
N ARG A 383 -1.78 -15.67 6.58
CA ARG A 383 -2.33 -15.32 5.27
C ARG A 383 -1.26 -14.84 4.30
N VAL A 384 -1.51 -15.11 3.02
CA VAL A 384 -0.85 -14.43 1.91
C VAL A 384 -1.46 -13.05 1.79
N THR A 385 -0.65 -12.00 1.86
CA THR A 385 -1.05 -10.60 1.71
C THR A 385 -0.86 -10.08 0.29
N PHE A 386 -0.07 -10.79 -0.52
CA PHE A 386 0.14 -10.49 -1.92
C PHE A 386 0.62 -11.73 -2.66
N LEU A 387 0.08 -11.97 -3.85
CA LEU A 387 0.48 -13.04 -4.75
C LEU A 387 0.70 -12.44 -6.14
N ASN A 388 1.89 -12.65 -6.69
CA ASN A 388 2.22 -12.35 -8.07
C ASN A 388 2.46 -13.66 -8.80
N THR A 389 1.57 -13.99 -9.71
CA THR A 389 1.66 -15.18 -10.56
C THR A 389 1.46 -14.77 -12.02
N PRO A 390 2.00 -15.53 -12.98
CA PRO A 390 1.74 -15.27 -14.38
C PRO A 390 0.27 -15.50 -14.65
N ARG A 391 -0.39 -14.55 -15.32
CA ARG A 391 -1.82 -14.65 -15.68
C ARG A 391 -2.07 -15.59 -16.85
N ARG A 392 -1.03 -15.88 -17.64
CA ARG A 392 -1.07 -16.82 -18.77
C ARG A 392 0.13 -17.74 -18.71
N VAL A 393 -0.09 -19.00 -19.08
CA VAL A 393 0.97 -19.99 -19.30
C VAL A 393 0.81 -20.49 -20.72
N TYR A 394 1.77 -20.18 -21.58
CA TYR A 394 1.74 -20.57 -22.99
C TYR A 394 2.38 -21.94 -23.20
N LEU A 395 1.99 -22.63 -24.27
CA LEU A 395 2.66 -23.85 -24.70
C LEU A 395 4.16 -23.57 -24.95
N GLY A 396 5.04 -24.32 -24.29
CA GLY A 396 6.49 -24.07 -24.31
C GLY A 396 7.01 -23.19 -23.17
N THR A 397 6.14 -22.74 -22.25
CA THR A 397 6.58 -22.12 -20.99
C THR A 397 7.33 -23.17 -20.16
N THR A 398 8.64 -23.01 -20.02
CA THR A 398 9.51 -23.94 -19.28
C THR A 398 9.65 -23.61 -17.80
N THR A 399 9.30 -22.37 -17.39
CA THR A 399 9.32 -21.93 -15.99
C THR A 399 8.13 -21.02 -15.69
N ILE A 400 7.52 -21.21 -14.52
CA ILE A 400 6.45 -20.35 -13.98
C ILE A 400 7.06 -19.60 -12.80
N GLN A 401 7.06 -18.27 -12.86
CA GLN A 401 7.56 -17.41 -11.79
C GLN A 401 6.38 -16.95 -10.93
N ALA A 402 6.30 -17.47 -9.71
CA ALA A 402 5.30 -17.09 -8.72
C ALA A 402 5.97 -16.57 -7.46
N GLU A 403 5.52 -15.43 -6.96
CA GLU A 403 6.00 -14.81 -5.73
C GLU A 403 4.82 -14.57 -4.80
N ALA A 404 4.98 -14.90 -3.53
CA ALA A 404 3.98 -14.61 -2.50
C ALA A 404 4.62 -13.87 -1.34
N THR A 405 3.90 -12.89 -0.78
CA THR A 405 4.19 -12.30 0.52
C THR A 405 3.12 -12.76 1.47
N GLY A 406 3.51 -13.23 2.64
CA GLY A 406 2.57 -13.70 3.65
C GLY A 406 3.02 -13.37 5.06
N ILE A 407 2.06 -13.42 5.97
CA ILE A 407 2.24 -13.27 7.39
C ILE A 407 1.93 -14.63 8.01
N SER A 408 2.89 -15.18 8.72
CA SER A 408 2.68 -16.26 9.68
C SER A 408 3.14 -15.79 11.05
N LYS A 409 2.62 -16.43 12.11
CA LYS A 409 3.28 -16.37 13.41
C LYS A 409 4.43 -17.37 13.46
#